data_AF-K1RGZ2-F1
#
_entry.id   AF-K1RGZ2-F1
#
_cell.length_a   1.000
_cell.length_b   1.000
_cell.length_c   1.000
_cell.angle_alpha   90.00
_cell.angle_beta   90.00
_cell.angle_gamma   90.00
#
_symmetry.space_group_name_H-M   'P 1'
#
loop_
_entity.id
_entity.type
_entity.pdbx_description
1 polymer ?
#
loop_
_entity_poly.entity_id
_entity_poly.type
_entity_poly.pdbx_seq_one_letter_code
_entity_poly.pdbx_strand_id
1 'polypeptide(L)'
;MGITKQELSLPGNSKGKLAFVLYDVFTEEECKKYIEDSERRGYELALVNIGGGRQMEATDVRNNARNIWDSREEAANILQRIQDYLPKEWKGRKLVELNERLRFLRYNPGEYFKPHFDGSYMRTNGDVSYITVQIYLNEGFKGGSTTFLNKFDSKDGGLEVVPKTGKK
;
A
#
# COMPACT_ATOMS: atom_id res chain seq x y z
N MET A 1 19.71 0.68 -13.64
CA MET A 1 18.80 -0.48 -13.79
C MET A 1 17.38 0.09 -13.85
N GLY A 2 16.50 -0.47 -14.68
CA GLY A 2 15.13 0.03 -14.85
C GLY A 2 14.11 -0.75 -14.01
N ILE A 3 12.93 -0.17 -13.78
CA ILE A 3 11.85 -0.82 -13.03
C ILE A 3 11.44 -2.12 -13.74
N THR A 4 11.39 -3.21 -12.98
CA THR A 4 10.90 -4.51 -13.47
C THR A 4 9.56 -4.86 -12.85
N LYS A 5 8.70 -5.55 -13.61
CA LYS A 5 7.35 -5.94 -13.19
C LYS A 5 7.24 -7.46 -13.06
N GLN A 6 6.63 -7.92 -11.97
CA GLN A 6 6.25 -9.32 -11.76
C GLN A 6 4.75 -9.42 -11.48
N GLU A 7 4.01 -10.10 -12.34
CA GLU A 7 2.59 -10.42 -12.09
C GLU A 7 2.46 -11.43 -10.93
N LEU A 8 1.42 -11.28 -10.12
CA LEU A 8 1.15 -12.17 -8.98
C LEU A 8 0.03 -13.17 -9.30
N SER A 9 0.28 -14.45 -9.02
CA SER A 9 -0.74 -15.51 -9.08
C SER A 9 -1.55 -15.53 -7.79
N LEU A 10 -2.59 -14.70 -7.74
CA LEU A 10 -3.48 -14.60 -6.57
C LEU A 10 -4.16 -15.94 -6.24
N PRO A 11 -4.33 -16.29 -4.95
CA PRO A 11 -5.00 -17.51 -4.56
C PRO A 11 -6.51 -17.45 -4.88
N GLY A 12 -7.07 -18.61 -5.23
CA GLY A 12 -8.46 -18.73 -5.70
C GLY A 12 -8.67 -18.16 -7.11
N ASN A 13 -9.88 -17.64 -7.39
CA ASN A 13 -10.19 -17.06 -8.69
C ASN A 13 -9.54 -15.67 -8.84
N SER A 14 -8.58 -15.54 -9.76
CA SER A 14 -7.88 -14.30 -10.09
C SER A 14 -8.52 -13.50 -11.24
N LYS A 15 -9.54 -14.05 -11.92
CA LYS A 15 -10.20 -13.39 -13.06
C LYS A 15 -10.77 -12.04 -12.65
N GLY A 16 -10.38 -10.98 -13.37
CA GLY A 16 -10.83 -9.61 -13.10
C GLY A 16 -10.22 -8.96 -11.86
N LYS A 17 -9.14 -9.53 -11.30
CA LYS A 17 -8.33 -8.95 -10.22
C LYS A 17 -7.00 -8.41 -10.77
N LEU A 18 -6.39 -7.50 -10.02
CA LEU A 18 -5.09 -6.90 -10.34
C LEU A 18 -4.18 -7.07 -9.13
N ALA A 19 -3.01 -7.67 -9.34
CA ALA A 19 -1.93 -7.70 -8.36
C ALA A 19 -0.61 -7.98 -9.08
N PHE A 20 0.36 -7.11 -8.86
CA PHE A 20 1.72 -7.26 -9.38
C PHE A 20 2.68 -6.49 -8.47
N VAL A 21 3.95 -6.84 -8.60
CA VAL A 21 5.06 -6.18 -7.92
C VAL A 21 5.88 -5.39 -8.94
N LEU A 22 6.32 -4.19 -8.54
CA LEU A 22 7.36 -3.44 -9.23
C LEU A 22 8.63 -3.42 -8.37
N TYR A 23 9.76 -3.78 -8.96
CA TYR A 23 11.08 -3.68 -8.33
C TYR A 23 11.78 -2.40 -8.78
N ASP A 24 12.68 -1.90 -7.92
CA ASP A 24 13.55 -0.76 -8.20
C ASP A 24 12.79 0.55 -8.52
N VAL A 25 11.63 0.75 -7.88
CA VAL A 25 10.84 2.00 -8.03
C VAL A 25 11.55 3.17 -7.35
N PHE A 26 12.17 2.88 -6.21
CA PHE A 26 13.03 3.79 -5.46
C PHE A 26 14.37 3.14 -5.19
N THR A 27 15.41 3.97 -5.16
CA THR A 27 16.73 3.62 -4.64
C THR A 27 16.70 3.48 -3.12
N GLU A 28 17.70 2.81 -2.55
CA GLU A 28 17.84 2.68 -1.10
C GLU A 28 17.94 4.05 -0.41
N GLU A 29 18.62 5.01 -1.04
CA GLU A 29 18.81 6.38 -0.57
C GLU A 29 17.50 7.17 -0.57
N GLU A 30 16.68 7.02 -1.61
CA GLU A 30 15.33 7.60 -1.65
C GLU A 30 14.46 6.99 -0.56
N CYS A 31 14.47 5.67 -0.39
CA CYS A 31 13.74 4.98 0.67
C CYS A 31 14.17 5.45 2.06
N LYS A 32 15.48 5.58 2.30
CA LYS A 32 16.02 6.11 3.56
C LYS A 32 15.57 7.55 3.82
N LYS A 33 15.62 8.41 2.80
CA LYS A 33 15.12 9.79 2.90
C LYS A 33 13.64 9.83 3.28
N TYR A 34 12.82 8.99 2.65
CA TYR A 34 11.41 8.86 3.01
C TYR A 34 11.20 8.47 4.47
N ILE A 35 11.97 7.49 4.97
CA ILE A 35 11.94 7.08 6.37
C ILE A 35 12.31 8.26 7.28
N GLU A 36 13.48 8.88 7.08
CA GLU A 36 13.96 10.01 7.89
C GLU A 36 12.95 11.17 7.91
N ASP A 37 12.41 11.54 6.75
CA ASP A 37 11.43 12.61 6.63
C ASP A 37 10.13 12.25 7.39
N SER A 38 9.70 10.98 7.35
CA SER A 38 8.52 10.51 8.08
C SER A 38 8.72 10.49 9.59
N GLU A 39 9.90 10.12 10.06
CA GLU A 39 10.27 10.15 11.48
C GLU A 39 10.27 11.60 11.99
N ARG A 40 10.82 12.55 11.21
CA ARG A 40 10.81 13.97 11.57
C ARG A 40 9.39 14.56 11.66
N ARG A 41 8.45 14.07 10.85
CA ARG A 41 7.03 14.46 10.93
C ARG A 41 6.30 13.82 12.13
N GLY A 42 6.86 12.77 12.73
CA GLY A 42 6.27 12.06 13.86
C GLY A 42 5.22 11.03 13.47
N TYR A 43 5.09 9.99 14.30
CA TYR A 43 4.13 8.91 14.12
C TYR A 43 3.11 8.90 15.24
N GLU A 44 1.86 8.61 14.91
CA GLU A 44 0.76 8.43 15.85
C GLU A 44 0.22 6.99 15.74
N LEU A 45 -0.57 6.55 16.73
CA LEU A 45 -1.23 5.25 16.64
C LEU A 45 -2.18 5.21 15.44
N ALA A 46 -2.09 4.15 14.65
CA ALA A 46 -2.87 4.08 13.42
C ALA A 46 -4.32 3.64 13.67
N LEU A 47 -5.24 4.60 13.73
CA LEU A 47 -6.67 4.32 13.91
C LEU A 47 -7.30 3.60 12.69
N VAL A 48 -8.32 2.79 12.95
CA VAL A 48 -9.12 2.06 11.96
C VAL A 48 -10.28 2.91 11.46
N ASN A 49 -10.51 2.95 10.15
CA ASN A 49 -11.68 3.60 9.56
C ASN A 49 -12.90 2.68 9.72
N ILE A 50 -13.96 3.20 10.34
CA ILE A 50 -15.20 2.46 10.63
C ILE A 50 -16.40 2.99 9.83
N GLY A 51 -16.13 3.80 8.80
CA GLY A 51 -17.15 4.40 7.94
C GLY A 51 -17.66 5.75 8.45
N GLY A 52 -18.31 6.51 7.55
CA GLY A 52 -18.93 7.81 7.87
C GLY A 52 -17.94 8.87 8.39
N GLY A 53 -16.67 8.81 7.98
CA GLY A 53 -15.63 9.73 8.42
C GLY A 53 -15.09 9.48 9.84
N ARG A 54 -15.55 8.42 10.51
CA ARG A 54 -15.13 8.10 11.88
C ARG A 54 -13.94 7.15 11.90
N GLN A 55 -13.09 7.33 12.89
CA GLN A 55 -11.96 6.45 13.19
C GLN A 55 -12.04 6.00 14.65
N MET A 56 -11.63 4.76 14.92
CA MET A 56 -11.51 4.25 16.28
C MET A 56 -10.15 3.59 16.49
N GLU A 57 -9.70 3.63 17.73
CA GLU A 57 -8.63 2.76 18.19
C GLU A 57 -9.18 1.33 18.27
N ALA A 58 -8.59 0.43 17.50
CA ALA A 58 -8.92 -0.98 17.48
C ALA A 58 -7.60 -1.75 17.42
N THR A 59 -6.89 -1.75 18.56
CA THR A 59 -5.55 -2.37 18.71
C THR A 59 -5.57 -3.87 18.43
N ASP A 60 -6.74 -4.50 18.55
CA ASP A 60 -6.99 -5.88 18.16
C ASP A 60 -6.98 -6.07 16.63
N VAL A 61 -7.28 -5.04 15.83
CA VAL A 61 -7.26 -5.07 14.36
C VAL A 61 -5.91 -4.64 13.79
N ARG A 62 -5.34 -3.56 14.34
CA ARG A 62 -4.00 -3.06 14.01
C ARG A 62 -3.41 -2.35 15.22
N ASN A 63 -2.12 -2.53 15.46
CA ASN A 63 -1.41 -1.91 16.59
C ASN A 63 -0.15 -1.15 16.13
N ASN A 64 -0.06 -0.87 14.83
CA ASN A 64 1.10 -0.21 14.23
C ASN A 64 0.97 1.32 14.24
N ALA A 65 2.09 2.02 14.02
CA ALA A 65 2.11 3.48 13.95
C ALA A 65 1.92 4.00 12.52
N ARG A 66 1.31 5.19 12.38
CA ARG A 66 1.07 5.85 11.09
C ARG A 66 1.48 7.32 11.14
N ASN A 67 2.20 7.75 10.09
CA ASN A 67 2.38 9.16 9.75
C ASN A 67 1.55 9.45 8.47
N ILE A 68 0.81 10.56 8.47
CA ILE A 68 0.05 11.01 7.31
C ILE A 68 0.72 12.26 6.75
N TRP A 69 0.98 12.24 5.44
CA TRP A 69 1.48 13.39 4.70
C TRP A 69 0.61 13.64 3.47
N ASP A 70 -0.16 14.73 3.48
CA ASP A 70 -0.93 15.16 2.33
C ASP A 70 0.00 15.93 1.36
N SER A 71 0.32 15.35 0.20
CA SER A 71 1.17 15.94 -0.84
C SER A 71 0.75 15.48 -2.23
N ARG A 72 0.11 16.37 -2.98
CA ARG A 72 -0.25 16.13 -4.39
C ARG A 72 0.98 16.05 -5.28
N GLU A 73 2.01 16.85 -4.98
CA GLU A 73 3.28 16.86 -5.71
C GLU A 73 3.97 15.49 -5.61
N GLU A 74 4.14 14.97 -4.40
CA GLU A 74 4.83 13.69 -4.23
C GLU A 74 4.00 12.53 -4.78
N ALA A 75 2.68 12.56 -4.60
CA ALA A 75 1.79 11.59 -5.24
C ALA A 75 1.93 11.59 -6.78
N ALA A 76 2.13 12.76 -7.40
CA ALA A 76 2.37 12.87 -8.84
C ALA A 76 3.76 12.34 -9.23
N ASN A 77 4.81 12.63 -8.45
CA ASN A 77 6.16 12.12 -8.66
C ASN A 77 6.19 10.58 -8.61
N ILE A 78 5.53 9.99 -7.60
CA ILE A 78 5.37 8.54 -7.49
C ILE A 78 4.64 8.00 -8.71
N LEU A 79 3.51 8.62 -9.11
CA LEU A 79 2.73 8.20 -10.27
C LEU A 79 3.56 8.22 -11.55
N GLN A 80 4.35 9.26 -11.78
CA GLN A 80 5.17 9.41 -12.98
C GLN A 80 6.11 8.21 -13.18
N ARG A 81 6.63 7.63 -12.10
CA ARG A 81 7.52 6.46 -12.13
C ARG A 81 6.79 5.16 -12.48
N ILE A 82 5.54 5.02 -12.06
CA ILE A 82 4.81 3.74 -12.10
C ILE A 82 3.69 3.69 -13.14
N GLN A 83 3.31 4.83 -13.74
CA GLN A 83 2.09 4.98 -14.54
C GLN A 83 2.01 4.06 -15.76
N ASP A 84 3.16 3.63 -16.30
CA ASP A 84 3.21 2.76 -17.47
C ASP A 84 2.98 1.29 -17.14
N TYR A 85 3.07 0.95 -15.85
CA TYR A 85 2.75 -0.39 -15.34
C TYR A 85 1.32 -0.49 -14.82
N LEU A 86 0.64 0.65 -14.63
CA LEU A 86 -0.76 0.73 -14.21
C LEU A 86 -1.71 0.62 -15.41
N PRO A 87 -2.89 -0.01 -15.24
CA PRO A 87 -3.91 0.00 -16.27
C PRO A 87 -4.39 1.44 -16.50
N LYS A 88 -4.40 1.90 -17.76
CA LYS A 88 -4.91 3.23 -18.11
C LYS A 88 -6.44 3.34 -17.92
N GLU A 89 -7.13 2.20 -17.93
CA GLU A 89 -8.54 2.07 -17.57
C GLU A 89 -8.77 0.85 -16.67
N TRP A 90 -9.55 1.00 -15.61
CA TRP A 90 -9.92 -0.07 -14.70
C TRP A 90 -11.40 0.01 -14.35
N LYS A 91 -12.16 -1.05 -14.62
CA LYS A 91 -13.62 -1.13 -14.36
C LYS A 91 -14.41 0.07 -14.93
N GLY A 92 -14.10 0.47 -16.18
CA GLY A 92 -14.77 1.59 -16.85
C GLY A 92 -14.34 2.98 -16.37
N ARG A 93 -13.27 3.08 -15.57
CA ARG A 93 -12.74 4.34 -15.04
C ARG A 93 -11.32 4.55 -15.55
N LYS A 94 -11.03 5.76 -16.02
CA LYS A 94 -9.68 6.15 -16.46
C LYS A 94 -8.79 6.42 -15.26
N LEU A 95 -7.52 6.07 -15.37
CA LEU A 95 -6.49 6.50 -14.42
C LEU A 95 -6.31 8.02 -14.53
N VAL A 96 -6.43 8.72 -13.39
CA VAL A 96 -6.26 10.18 -13.33
C VAL A 96 -5.04 10.52 -12.49
N GLU A 97 -5.03 10.12 -11.22
CA GLU A 97 -3.95 10.43 -10.28
C GLU A 97 -3.89 9.43 -9.12
N LEU A 98 -2.83 9.52 -8.30
CA LEU A 98 -2.81 8.90 -6.97
C LEU A 98 -3.52 9.78 -5.93
N ASN A 99 -3.94 9.16 -4.83
CA ASN A 99 -4.44 9.88 -3.67
C ASN A 99 -3.31 10.69 -3.02
N GLU A 100 -3.55 11.98 -2.78
CA GLU A 100 -2.60 12.93 -2.20
C GLU A 100 -2.24 12.61 -0.74
N ARG A 101 -3.08 11.83 -0.04
CA ARG A 101 -2.85 11.40 1.34
C ARG A 101 -1.92 10.21 1.40
N LEU A 102 -0.61 10.47 1.43
CA LEU A 102 0.42 9.46 1.64
C LEU A 102 0.38 8.97 3.10
N ARG A 103 0.43 7.64 3.27
CA ARG A 103 0.35 6.99 4.58
C ARG A 103 1.62 6.18 4.78
N PHE A 104 2.48 6.66 5.68
CA PHE A 104 3.66 5.93 6.12
C PHE A 104 3.25 5.06 7.30
N LEU A 105 3.58 3.77 7.24
CA LEU A 105 3.24 2.80 8.26
C LEU A 105 4.52 2.23 8.83
N ARG A 106 4.68 2.32 10.15
CA ARG A 106 5.82 1.73 10.88
C ARG A 106 5.31 0.57 11.72
N TYR A 107 6.05 -0.53 11.68
CA TYR A 107 5.77 -1.76 12.40
C TYR A 107 6.98 -2.15 13.25
N ASN A 108 6.79 -2.24 14.56
CA ASN A 108 7.74 -2.84 15.48
C ASN A 108 7.55 -4.36 15.57
N PRO A 109 8.50 -5.11 16.16
CA PRO A 109 8.32 -6.54 16.41
C PRO A 109 7.01 -6.83 17.15
N GLY A 110 6.18 -7.72 16.57
CA GLY A 110 4.86 -8.10 17.12
C GLY A 110 3.71 -7.19 16.68
N GLU A 111 3.97 -6.09 15.96
CA GLU A 111 2.92 -5.28 15.37
C GLU A 111 2.41 -5.88 14.05
N TYR A 112 1.12 -5.71 13.79
CA TYR A 112 0.43 -6.31 12.65
C TYR A 112 -0.73 -5.44 12.17
N PHE A 113 -1.26 -5.83 11.01
CA PHE A 113 -2.59 -5.44 10.56
C PHE A 113 -3.33 -6.71 10.12
N LYS A 114 -4.45 -7.03 10.79
CA LYS A 114 -5.25 -8.21 10.48
C LYS A 114 -5.79 -8.20 9.03
N PRO A 115 -6.14 -9.37 8.49
CA PRO A 115 -6.81 -9.49 7.19
C PRO A 115 -7.98 -8.51 7.02
N HIS A 116 -7.96 -7.74 5.93
CA HIS A 116 -8.98 -6.74 5.64
C HIS A 116 -9.07 -6.46 4.13
N PHE A 117 -10.07 -5.67 3.74
CA PHE A 117 -10.13 -5.01 2.45
C PHE A 117 -9.79 -3.53 2.62
N ASP A 118 -9.05 -2.98 1.66
CA ASP A 118 -8.83 -1.54 1.61
C ASP A 118 -10.15 -0.80 1.33
N GLY A 119 -10.34 0.31 2.02
CA GLY A 119 -11.49 1.19 1.79
C GLY A 119 -11.34 2.01 0.51
N SER A 120 -12.46 2.30 -0.14
CA SER A 120 -12.49 3.29 -1.24
C SER A 120 -12.66 4.70 -0.70
N TYR A 121 -11.90 5.64 -1.27
CA TYR A 121 -12.04 7.08 -1.07
C TYR A 121 -12.69 7.70 -2.31
N MET A 122 -13.68 8.54 -2.12
CA MET A 122 -14.36 9.28 -3.18
C MET A 122 -14.19 10.79 -2.92
N ARG A 123 -13.70 11.50 -3.92
CA ARG A 123 -13.64 12.97 -3.91
C ARG A 123 -14.97 13.54 -4.39
N THR A 124 -15.21 14.81 -4.03
CA THR A 124 -16.40 15.56 -4.45
C THR A 124 -16.49 15.77 -5.95
N ASN A 125 -15.36 15.76 -6.66
CA ASN A 125 -15.30 15.86 -8.13
C ASN A 125 -15.64 14.54 -8.85
N GLY A 126 -15.93 13.45 -8.12
CA GLY A 126 -16.29 12.15 -8.68
C GLY A 126 -15.12 11.17 -8.87
N ASP A 127 -13.88 11.57 -8.53
CA ASP A 127 -12.75 10.64 -8.50
C ASP A 127 -12.92 9.60 -7.40
N VAL A 128 -12.51 8.36 -7.67
CA VAL A 128 -12.64 7.23 -6.73
C VAL A 128 -11.36 6.39 -6.74
N SER A 129 -10.87 6.01 -5.56
CA SER A 129 -9.73 5.08 -5.45
C SER A 129 -10.17 3.63 -5.71
N TYR A 130 -9.54 2.98 -6.69
CA TYR A 130 -9.79 1.58 -7.07
C TYR A 130 -8.58 0.64 -6.88
N ILE A 131 -7.37 1.18 -6.90
CA ILE A 131 -6.12 0.42 -6.87
C ILE A 131 -5.29 0.94 -5.70
N THR A 132 -4.78 0.01 -4.89
CA THR A 132 -3.83 0.33 -3.81
C THR A 132 -2.40 0.26 -4.34
N VAL A 133 -1.59 1.23 -3.92
CA VAL A 133 -0.15 1.26 -4.13
C VAL A 133 0.51 1.21 -2.74
N GLN A 134 1.19 0.11 -2.44
CA GLN A 134 1.94 -0.07 -1.20
C GLN A 134 3.42 -0.18 -1.56
N ILE A 135 4.27 0.66 -0.95
CA ILE A 135 5.71 0.70 -1.24
C ILE A 135 6.44 0.27 0.03
N TYR A 136 7.36 -0.68 -0.08
CA TYR A 136 8.24 -1.10 1.00
C TYR A 136 9.47 -0.19 1.04
N LEU A 137 9.70 0.44 2.19
CA LEU A 137 10.79 1.40 2.37
C LEU A 137 12.03 0.79 3.04
N ASN A 138 11.94 -0.42 3.58
CA ASN A 138 13.06 -1.13 4.18
C ASN A 138 12.86 -2.65 4.12
N GLU A 139 13.91 -3.38 4.47
CA GLU A 139 13.93 -4.85 4.58
C GLU A 139 14.89 -5.31 5.69
N GLY A 140 15.21 -6.61 5.73
CA GLY A 140 16.17 -7.16 6.69
C GLY A 140 15.56 -7.60 8.02
N PHE A 141 14.25 -7.82 8.06
CA PHE A 141 13.53 -8.31 9.23
C PHE A 141 12.80 -9.64 8.93
N LYS A 142 12.43 -10.36 9.99
CA LYS A 142 11.67 -11.61 9.90
C LYS A 142 10.18 -11.32 9.99
N GLY A 143 9.39 -11.81 9.03
CA GLY A 143 7.94 -11.57 8.94
C GLY A 143 7.60 -10.28 8.19
N GLY A 144 6.41 -9.74 8.41
CA GLY A 144 5.95 -8.48 7.80
C GLY A 144 5.52 -8.58 6.32
N SER A 145 5.36 -9.80 5.79
CA SER A 145 4.80 -10.04 4.46
C SER A 145 3.40 -9.42 4.31
N THR A 146 3.12 -8.84 3.13
CA THR A 146 1.74 -8.63 2.70
C THR A 146 1.22 -9.93 2.11
N THR A 147 0.25 -10.54 2.79
CA THR A 147 -0.32 -11.82 2.38
C THR A 147 -1.68 -11.63 1.73
N PHE A 148 -1.79 -11.97 0.44
CA PHE A 148 -3.07 -12.04 -0.25
C PHE A 148 -3.78 -13.34 0.11
N LEU A 149 -5.02 -13.26 0.57
CA LEU A 149 -5.77 -14.41 1.08
C LEU A 149 -6.91 -14.81 0.13
N ASN A 150 -7.20 -16.10 0.06
CA ASN A 150 -8.43 -16.59 -0.54
C ASN A 150 -9.58 -16.38 0.44
N LYS A 151 -10.59 -15.58 0.07
CA LYS A 151 -11.76 -15.30 0.91
C LYS A 151 -12.54 -16.57 1.28
N PHE A 152 -12.46 -17.61 0.45
CA PHE A 152 -13.24 -18.83 0.61
C PHE A 152 -12.48 -19.97 1.31
N ASP A 153 -11.16 -19.85 1.43
CA ASP A 153 -10.36 -20.85 2.12
C ASP A 153 -9.15 -20.18 2.80
N SER A 154 -9.27 -19.99 4.12
CA SER A 154 -8.20 -19.43 4.94
C SER A 154 -7.10 -20.44 5.26
N LYS A 155 -7.23 -21.72 4.85
CA LYS A 155 -6.23 -22.77 5.11
C LYS A 155 -5.15 -22.87 4.04
N ASP A 156 -5.34 -22.25 2.87
CA ASP A 156 -4.41 -22.30 1.72
C ASP A 156 -3.10 -21.50 1.92
N GLY A 157 -2.84 -20.95 3.12
CA GLY A 157 -1.61 -20.23 3.45
C GLY A 157 -1.47 -18.84 2.80
N GLY A 158 -2.23 -18.54 1.75
CA GLY A 158 -2.19 -17.27 1.02
C GLY A 158 -0.96 -17.09 0.14
N LEU A 159 -0.92 -15.99 -0.62
CA LEU A 159 0.26 -15.58 -1.39
C LEU A 159 0.99 -14.48 -0.62
N GLU A 160 2.20 -14.78 -0.15
CA GLU A 160 3.04 -13.80 0.52
C GLU A 160 3.85 -12.95 -0.46
N VAL A 161 3.87 -11.64 -0.21
CA VAL A 161 4.83 -10.70 -0.79
C VAL A 161 5.75 -10.22 0.34
N VAL A 162 6.96 -10.76 0.37
CA VAL A 162 8.00 -10.36 1.34
C VAL A 162 8.46 -8.93 1.03
N PRO A 163 8.57 -8.03 2.02
CA PRO A 163 9.10 -6.68 1.85
C PRO A 163 10.54 -6.72 1.33
N LYS A 164 10.85 -5.83 0.38
CA LYS A 164 12.21 -5.53 -0.06
C LYS A 164 12.34 -4.03 -0.25
N THR A 165 13.49 -3.44 0.04
CA THR A 165 13.66 -1.98 -0.06
C THR A 165 13.41 -1.52 -1.50
N GLY A 166 12.60 -0.48 -1.71
CA GLY A 166 12.27 0.03 -3.04
C GLY A 166 11.32 -0.84 -3.87
N LYS A 167 10.87 -1.98 -3.31
CA LYS A 167 9.85 -2.85 -3.90
C LYS A 167 8.46 -2.30 -3.63
N LYS A 168 7.56 -2.47 -4.60
CA LYS A 168 6.17 -2.08 -4.52
C LYS A 168 5.27 -3.24 -4.91
#